data_AF-A0A1R3JLS4-F1
#
_entry.id   AF-A0A1R3JLS4-F1
#
_cell.length_a   1.000
_cell.length_b   1.000
_cell.length_c   1.000
_cell.angle_alpha   90.00
_cell.angle_beta   90.00
_cell.angle_gamma   90.00
#
_symmetry.space_group_name_H-M   'P 1'
#
loop_
_entity.id
_entity.type
_entity.pdbx_description
1 polymer ?
#
loop_
_entity_poly.entity_id
_entity_poly.type
_entity_poly.pdbx_seq_one_letter_code
_entity_poly.pdbx_strand_id
1 'polypeptide(L)'
;MYERHEQWMAQYGRVYKDLINEKGKRFRIFKEYVAFIDSFNADNNKPYKLGLNKFADLTNEEFTASRNRFKSHMCSNTATSFKYENVTAAPSGMDWRKNGVVTPVKNQGQ
;
A
#
# COMPACT_ATOMS: atom_id res chain seq x y z
N MET A 1 4.00 17.83 -14.98
CA MET A 1 3.55 17.61 -13.59
C MET A 1 2.06 17.82 -13.40
N TYR A 2 1.49 18.96 -13.84
CA TYR A 2 0.04 19.19 -13.73
C TYR A 2 -0.79 18.17 -14.50
N GLU A 3 -0.50 17.95 -15.78
CA GLU A 3 -1.17 16.93 -16.60
C GLU A 3 -1.08 15.51 -16.00
N ARG A 4 0.10 15.13 -15.50
CA ARG A 4 0.32 13.84 -14.81
C ARG A 4 -0.55 13.70 -13.56
N HIS A 5 -0.79 14.79 -12.83
CA HIS A 5 -1.69 14.80 -11.68
C HIS A 5 -3.16 14.68 -12.11
N GLU A 6 -3.60 15.39 -13.16
CA GLU A 6 -4.97 15.26 -13.67
C GLU A 6 -5.25 13.84 -14.20
N GLN A 7 -4.30 13.23 -14.93
CA GLN A 7 -4.40 11.83 -15.39
C GLN A 7 -4.47 10.85 -14.22
N TRP A 8 -3.62 11.04 -13.21
CA TRP A 8 -3.63 10.21 -12.00
C TRP A 8 -4.95 10.37 -11.23
N MET A 9 -5.47 11.59 -11.10
CA MET A 9 -6.76 11.83 -10.47
C MET A 9 -7.89 11.13 -11.22
N ALA A 10 -7.91 11.21 -12.55
CA ALA A 10 -8.88 10.50 -13.38
C ALA A 10 -8.78 8.97 -13.20
N GLN A 11 -7.56 8.43 -13.20
CA GLN A 11 -7.31 7.00 -13.01
C GLN A 11 -7.82 6.47 -11.66
N TYR A 12 -7.67 7.25 -10.59
CA TYR A 12 -8.04 6.85 -9.23
C TYR A 12 -9.35 7.48 -8.72
N GLY A 13 -10.11 8.15 -9.60
CA GLY A 13 -11.40 8.77 -9.27
C GLY A 13 -11.30 9.84 -8.18
N ARG A 14 -10.24 10.65 -8.18
CA ARG A 14 -10.02 11.71 -7.18
C ARG A 14 -10.80 12.97 -7.53
N VAL A 15 -11.62 13.40 -6.58
CA VAL A 15 -12.39 14.64 -6.65
C VAL A 15 -12.22 15.37 -5.32
N TYR A 16 -11.82 16.64 -5.37
CA TYR A 16 -11.62 17.48 -4.19
C TYR A 16 -12.75 18.50 -4.07
N LYS A 17 -13.19 18.78 -2.84
CA LYS A 17 -14.32 19.71 -2.61
C LYS A 17 -13.86 21.17 -2.71
N ASP A 18 -12.65 21.46 -2.22
CA ASP A 18 -12.02 22.77 -2.32
C ASP A 18 -10.94 22.75 -3.40
N LEU A 19 -11.26 23.30 -4.58
CA LEU A 19 -10.37 23.33 -5.73
C LEU A 19 -9.16 24.25 -5.53
N ILE A 20 -9.20 25.17 -4.57
CA ILE A 20 -8.11 26.12 -4.32
C ILE A 20 -7.20 25.55 -3.24
N ASN A 21 -7.73 25.28 -2.04
CA ASN A 21 -6.89 24.89 -0.91
C ASN A 21 -6.60 23.39 -0.88
N GLU A 22 -7.64 22.54 -0.99
CA GLU A 22 -7.46 21.09 -0.90
C GLU A 22 -6.74 20.54 -2.12
N LYS A 23 -7.21 20.85 -3.34
CA LYS A 23 -6.54 20.41 -4.57
C LYS A 23 -5.10 20.94 -4.65
N GLY A 24 -4.86 22.18 -4.21
CA GLY A 24 -3.51 22.75 -4.11
C GLY A 24 -2.60 21.97 -3.15
N LYS A 25 -3.07 21.67 -1.93
CA LYS A 25 -2.34 20.85 -0.95
C LYS A 25 -2.03 19.45 -1.52
N ARG A 26 -3.04 18.78 -2.09
CA ARG A 26 -2.94 17.41 -2.64
C ARG A 26 -1.99 17.36 -3.83
N PHE A 27 -2.02 18.37 -4.70
CA PHE A 27 -1.08 18.50 -5.81
C PHE A 27 0.36 18.67 -5.35
N ARG A 28 0.61 19.45 -4.29
CA ARG A 28 1.95 19.58 -3.70
C ARG A 28 2.47 18.23 -3.21
N ILE A 29 1.67 17.50 -2.43
CA ILE A 29 2.03 16.16 -1.93
C ILE A 29 2.33 15.22 -3.10
N PHE A 30 1.48 15.22 -4.12
CA PHE A 30 1.69 14.41 -5.32
C PHE A 30 3.01 14.70 -6.01
N LYS A 31 3.38 15.98 -6.17
CA LYS A 31 4.68 16.35 -6.76
C LYS A 31 5.85 15.84 -5.94
N GLU A 32 5.80 16.00 -4.61
CA GLU A 32 6.84 15.52 -3.70
C GLU A 32 6.98 13.99 -3.80
N TYR A 33 5.87 13.27 -3.86
CA TYR A 33 5.88 11.81 -3.99
C TYR A 33 6.40 11.33 -5.34
N VAL A 34 6.06 12.01 -6.43
CA VAL A 34 6.63 11.72 -7.76
C VAL A 34 8.14 11.91 -7.76
N ALA A 35 8.63 13.02 -7.23
CA ALA A 35 10.07 13.28 -7.15
C ALA A 35 10.80 12.23 -6.29
N PHE A 36 10.17 11.81 -5.19
CA PHE A 36 10.68 10.72 -4.36
C PHE A 36 10.75 9.39 -5.11
N ILE A 37 9.70 9.01 -5.84
CA ILE A 37 9.68 7.79 -6.66
C ILE A 37 10.78 7.84 -7.73
N ASP A 38 10.89 8.95 -8.45
CA ASP A 38 11.84 9.09 -9.56
C ASP A 38 13.28 8.99 -9.02
N SER A 39 13.58 9.63 -7.87
CA SER A 39 14.87 9.51 -7.18
C SER A 39 15.15 8.09 -6.69
N PHE A 40 14.19 7.47 -6.01
CA PHE A 40 14.33 6.11 -5.48
C PHE A 40 14.56 5.07 -6.57
N ASN A 41 13.84 5.18 -7.69
CA ASN A 41 13.94 4.23 -8.79
C ASN A 41 15.17 4.46 -9.68
N ALA A 42 15.78 5.65 -9.63
CA ALA A 42 17.06 5.91 -10.30
C ALA A 42 18.23 5.23 -9.57
N ASP A 43 18.13 5.08 -8.24
CA ASP A 43 19.04 4.28 -7.43
C ASP A 43 18.75 2.78 -7.67
N ASN A 44 19.38 2.20 -8.70
CA ASN A 44 19.22 0.78 -9.10
C ASN A 44 19.74 -0.24 -8.06
N ASN A 45 20.08 0.19 -6.85
CA ASN A 45 20.60 -0.67 -5.78
C ASN A 45 19.50 -1.34 -4.93
N LYS A 46 18.22 -1.14 -5.29
CA LYS A 46 17.08 -1.67 -4.52
C LYS A 46 16.46 -2.87 -5.22
N PRO A 47 16.09 -3.94 -4.49
CA PRO A 47 15.43 -5.11 -5.07
C PRO A 47 13.94 -4.86 -5.39
N TYR A 48 13.47 -3.62 -5.31
CA TYR A 48 12.09 -3.22 -5.59
C TYR A 48 12.04 -1.80 -6.15
N LYS A 49 10.90 -1.47 -6.76
CA LYS A 49 10.59 -0.15 -7.31
C LYS A 49 9.37 0.43 -6.63
N LEU A 50 9.34 1.75 -6.53
CA LEU A 50 8.15 2.49 -6.14
C LEU A 50 7.33 2.86 -7.37
N GLY A 51 6.03 3.02 -7.18
CA GLY A 51 5.11 3.39 -8.25
C GLY A 51 4.00 4.28 -7.74
N LEU A 52 3.46 5.12 -8.63
CA LEU A 52 2.28 5.91 -8.34
C LEU A 52 1.10 4.97 -8.12
N ASN A 53 0.49 5.11 -6.95
CA ASN A 53 -0.69 4.35 -6.56
C ASN A 53 -1.77 5.31 -6.05
N LYS A 54 -2.90 4.76 -5.58
CA LYS A 54 -4.04 5.54 -5.10
C LYS A 54 -3.74 6.44 -3.90
N PHE A 55 -2.60 6.30 -3.24
CA PHE A 55 -2.22 7.06 -2.05
C PHE A 55 -1.23 8.20 -2.33
N ALA A 56 -0.92 8.48 -3.60
CA ALA A 56 0.08 9.49 -3.97
C ALA A 56 -0.29 10.94 -3.59
N ASP A 57 -1.51 11.19 -3.11
CA ASP A 57 -1.98 12.49 -2.61
C ASP A 57 -1.99 12.59 -1.07
N LEU A 58 -1.57 11.55 -0.36
CA LEU A 58 -1.56 11.50 1.09
C LEU A 58 -0.14 11.67 1.64
N THR A 59 -0.02 12.36 2.77
CA THR A 59 1.22 12.27 3.57
C THR A 59 1.29 10.90 4.25
N ASN A 60 2.47 10.52 4.73
CA ASN A 60 2.65 9.27 5.46
C ASN A 60 1.80 9.25 6.74
N GLU A 61 1.63 10.38 7.42
CA GLU A 61 0.79 10.54 8.60
C GLU A 61 -0.70 10.33 8.25
N GLU A 62 -1.17 10.92 7.15
CA GLU A 62 -2.55 10.74 6.67
C GLU A 62 -2.81 9.28 6.26
N PHE A 63 -1.85 8.65 5.60
CA PHE A 63 -1.91 7.24 5.21
C PHE A 63 -1.98 6.33 6.44
N THR A 64 -1.08 6.49 7.41
CA THR A 64 -1.00 5.64 8.61
C THR A 64 -2.24 5.80 9.50
N ALA A 65 -2.72 7.02 9.72
CA ALA A 65 -3.92 7.28 10.52
C ALA A 65 -5.20 6.61 9.96
N SER A 66 -5.28 6.44 8.65
CA SER A 66 -6.44 5.84 7.98
C SER A 66 -6.28 4.35 7.71
N ARG A 67 -5.07 3.84 7.44
CA ARG A 67 -4.84 2.47 6.95
C ARG A 67 -4.16 1.54 7.95
N ASN A 68 -3.37 2.06 8.90
CA ASN A 68 -2.58 1.25 9.83
C ASN A 68 -3.23 1.19 11.22
N ARG A 69 -4.47 0.69 11.28
CA ARG A 69 -5.27 0.59 12.52
C ARG A 69 -5.16 -0.78 13.21
N PHE A 70 -3.98 -1.38 13.20
CA PHE A 70 -3.76 -2.65 13.89
C PHE A 70 -4.06 -2.47 15.38
N LYS A 71 -5.10 -3.15 15.87
CA LYS A 71 -5.42 -3.21 17.29
C LYS A 71 -4.86 -4.52 17.82
N SER A 72 -3.72 -4.42 18.49
CA SER A 72 -3.16 -5.58 19.20
C SER A 72 -4.20 -6.09 20.19
N HIS A 73 -4.42 -7.40 20.19
CA HIS A 73 -5.20 -8.10 21.20
C HIS A 73 -4.24 -8.97 22.00
N MET A 74 -4.36 -8.96 23.33
CA MET A 74 -3.66 -9.92 24.17
C MET A 74 -4.31 -11.28 23.92
N CYS A 75 -3.63 -12.15 23.16
CA CYS A 75 -4.04 -13.54 23.02
C CYS A 75 -3.84 -14.29 24.36
N SER A 76 -4.68 -15.28 24.61
CA SER A 76 -4.45 -16.24 25.69
C SER A 76 -3.10 -16.97 25.47
N ASN A 77 -2.30 -17.12 26.53
CA ASN A 77 -1.03 -17.87 26.49
C ASN A 77 -1.24 -19.40 26.39
N THR A 78 -2.48 -19.88 26.31
CA THR A 78 -2.82 -21.30 26.16
C THR A 78 -2.76 -21.71 24.68
N ALA A 79 -1.57 -21.70 24.08
CA ALA A 79 -1.36 -22.27 22.75
C ALA A 79 -0.81 -23.70 22.88
N THR A 80 -1.47 -24.67 22.26
CA THR A 80 -0.90 -26.00 22.04
C THR A 80 0.16 -25.93 20.95
N SER A 81 1.15 -26.82 20.97
CA SER A 81 2.18 -26.88 19.93
C SER A 81 1.58 -27.15 18.55
N PHE A 82 2.27 -26.66 17.51
CA PHE A 82 1.86 -26.88 16.14
C PHE A 82 2.02 -28.36 15.77
N LYS A 83 0.94 -29.00 15.31
CA LYS A 83 0.87 -30.44 15.04
C LYS A 83 1.99 -30.99 14.13
N TYR A 84 2.51 -30.18 13.21
CA TYR A 84 3.48 -30.62 12.19
C TYR A 84 4.86 -29.96 12.36
N GLU A 85 5.23 -29.59 13.59
CA GLU A 85 6.49 -28.92 13.89
C GLU A 85 7.75 -29.69 13.42
N ASN A 86 7.69 -31.01 13.37
CA ASN A 86 8.82 -31.88 12.98
C ASN A 86 8.89 -32.19 11.48
N VAL A 87 8.04 -31.59 10.65
CA VAL A 87 8.07 -31.84 9.20
C VAL A 87 9.23 -31.07 8.55
N THR A 88 10.15 -31.81 7.93
CA THR A 88 11.34 -31.25 7.25
C THR A 88 11.17 -31.12 5.74
N ALA A 89 10.22 -31.87 5.15
CA ALA A 89 9.98 -31.91 3.71
C ALA A 89 8.99 -30.83 3.24
N ALA A 90 9.38 -29.55 3.36
CA ALA A 90 8.59 -28.42 2.85
C ALA A 90 9.03 -28.04 1.42
N PRO A 91 8.10 -27.60 0.55
CA PRO A 91 8.46 -27.10 -0.78
C PRO A 91 9.26 -25.80 -0.69
N SER A 92 10.12 -25.54 -1.69
CA SER A 92 10.91 -24.30 -1.78
C SER A 92 10.07 -23.05 -2.04
N GLY A 93 8.82 -23.19 -2.48
CA GLY A 93 7.87 -22.11 -2.65
C GLY A 93 6.44 -22.62 -2.71
N MET A 94 5.51 -21.84 -2.15
CA MET A 94 4.08 -22.18 -2.11
C MET A 94 3.24 -20.94 -2.42
N ASP A 95 2.29 -21.09 -3.36
CA ASP A 95 1.35 -20.02 -3.73
C ASP A 95 -0.09 -20.56 -3.67
N TRP A 96 -0.80 -20.22 -2.60
CA TRP A 96 -2.19 -20.64 -2.37
C TRP A 96 -3.16 -20.12 -3.44
N ARG A 97 -2.82 -19.06 -4.17
CA ARG A 97 -3.66 -18.55 -5.27
C ARG A 97 -3.81 -19.58 -6.38
N LYS A 98 -2.77 -20.40 -6.61
CA LYS A 98 -2.79 -21.49 -7.61
C LYS A 98 -3.73 -22.64 -7.23
N ASN A 99 -4.14 -22.70 -5.96
CA ASN A 99 -5.02 -23.74 -5.43
C ASN A 99 -6.49 -23.28 -5.33
N GLY A 100 -6.82 -22.07 -5.78
CA GLY A 100 -8.20 -21.56 -5.76
C GLY A 100 -8.76 -21.26 -4.36
N VAL A 101 -7.93 -21.30 -3.31
CA VAL A 101 -8.36 -21.06 -1.92
C VAL A 101 -8.23 -19.59 -1.49
N VAL A 102 -7.72 -18.72 -2.36
CA VAL A 102 -7.55 -17.29 -2.08
C VAL A 102 -8.64 -16.49 -2.78
N THR A 103 -9.44 -15.77 -2.01
CA THR A 103 -10.47 -14.87 -2.55
C THR A 103 -9.85 -13.65 -3.24
N PRO A 104 -10.59 -12.94 -4.13
CA PRO A 104 -10.12 -11.68 -4.70
C PRO A 104 -9.71 -10.65 -3.63
N VAL A 105 -8.74 -9.80 -3.99
CA VAL A 105 -8.24 -8.73 -3.10
C VAL A 105 -9.38 -7.75 -2.80
N LYS A 106 -9.61 -7.50 -1.51
CA LYS A 106 -10.58 -6.52 -1.02
C LYS A 106 -9.91 -5.19 -0.69
N ASN A 107 -10.67 -4.11 -0.68
CA ASN A 107 -10.22 -2.81 -0.21
C ASN A 107 -10.76 -2.59 1.20
N GLN A 108 -9.89 -2.64 2.22
CA GLN A 108 -10.29 -2.42 3.63
C GLN A 108 -10.81 -1.01 3.91
N GLY A 109 -10.73 -0.13 2.92
CA GLY A 109 -11.52 1.08 2.93
C GLY A 109 -11.06 2.16 3.90
N GLN A 110 -11.71 3.30 3.71
CA GLN A 110 -12.86 3.65 4.55
C GLN A 110 -13.98 2.63 4.36
#